data_AF-A0A124FR13-F1
#
_entry.id   AF-A0A124FR13-F1
#
_cell.length_a   1.000
_cell.length_b   1.000
_cell.length_c   1.000
_cell.angle_alpha   90.00
_cell.angle_beta   90.00
_cell.angle_gamma   90.00
#
_symmetry.space_group_name_H-M   'P 1'
#
loop_
_entity.id
_entity.type
_entity.pdbx_description
1 polymer ?
#
loop_
_entity_poly.entity_id
_entity_poly.type
_entity_poly.pdbx_seq_one_letter_code
_entity_poly.pdbx_strand_id
1 'polypeptide(L)' 'EACVGTCPVSAISMVDGKAEVDADTCVECGACVAVCPVSAISQ' A
#
# COMPACT_ATOMS: atom_id res chain seq x y z
N GLU A 1 -5.63 7.15 0.33
CA GLU A 1 -6.88 6.38 0.16
C GLU A 1 -6.85 5.41 -1.03
N ALA A 2 -6.35 5.81 -2.22
CA ALA A 2 -6.36 4.95 -3.41
C ALA A 2 -5.48 3.67 -3.34
N CYS A 3 -4.39 3.68 -2.57
CA CYS A 3 -3.42 2.58 -2.54
C CYS A 3 -3.95 1.31 -1.85
N VAL A 4 -4.77 1.44 -0.80
CA VAL A 4 -5.29 0.31 0.00
C VAL A 4 -6.14 -0.63 -0.88
N GLY A 5 -7.08 -0.07 -1.65
CA GLY A 5 -7.97 -0.86 -2.51
C GLY A 5 -7.32 -1.42 -3.78
N THR A 6 -6.08 -1.01 -4.09
CA THR A 6 -5.34 -1.49 -5.26
C THR A 6 -4.48 -2.72 -4.93
N CYS A 7 -4.22 -3.00 -3.65
CA CYS A 7 -3.41 -4.14 -3.29
C CYS A 7 -4.16 -5.45 -3.59
N PRO A 8 -3.68 -6.30 -4.52
CA PRO A 8 -4.39 -7.53 -4.90
C PRO A 8 -4.40 -8.58 -3.79
N VAL A 9 -3.46 -8.44 -2.84
CA VAL A 9 -3.28 -9.33 -1.69
C VAL A 9 -3.73 -8.68 -0.38
N SER A 10 -4.34 -7.49 -0.44
CA SER A 10 -4.78 -6.72 0.74
C SER A 10 -3.69 -6.52 1.81
N ALA A 11 -2.42 -6.43 1.40
CA ALA A 11 -1.27 -6.23 2.30
C ALA A 11 -1.12 -4.79 2.82
N ILE A 12 -2.11 -3.89 2.59
CA ILE A 12 -2.00 -2.48 2.96
C ILE A 12 -3.12 -2.11 3.91
N SER A 13 -2.76 -1.50 5.04
CA SER A 13 -3.70 -1.04 6.07
C SER A 13 -3.51 0.46 6.35
N MET A 14 -4.52 1.14 6.89
CA MET A 14 -4.38 2.52 7.36
C MET A 14 -4.18 2.55 8.88
N VAL A 15 -3.01 2.99 9.32
CA VAL A 15 -2.62 3.15 10.72
C VAL A 15 -2.22 4.61 10.93
N ASP A 16 -2.85 5.30 11.88
CA ASP A 16 -2.60 6.72 12.18
C ASP A 16 -2.65 7.68 10.95
N GLY A 17 -3.56 7.38 10.01
CA GLY A 17 -3.72 8.17 8.77
C GLY A 17 -2.61 7.96 7.74
N LYS A 18 -1.73 6.99 7.96
CA LYS A 18 -0.69 6.56 7.01
C LYS A 18 -1.01 5.17 6.48
N ALA A 19 -0.67 4.94 5.22
CA ALA A 19 -0.73 3.60 4.65
C ALA A 19 0.50 2.81 5.11
N GLU A 20 0.27 1.69 5.77
CA GLU A 20 1.28 0.76 6.24
C GLU A 20 1.21 -0.52 5.40
N VAL A 21 2.36 -1.03 4.97
CA VAL A 21 2.46 -2.24 4.14
C VAL A 21 2.94 -3.39 5.02
N ASP A 22 2.19 -4.48 5.03
CA ASP A 22 2.59 -5.74 5.63
C ASP A 22 3.61 -6.42 4.69
N ALA A 23 4.88 -6.43 5.09
CA ALA A 23 5.98 -6.98 4.30
C ALA A 23 5.91 -8.50 4.15
N ASP A 24 5.26 -9.22 5.07
CA ASP A 24 5.09 -10.68 5.00
C ASP A 24 4.04 -11.06 3.94
N THR A 25 3.02 -10.21 3.77
CA THR A 25 1.95 -10.40 2.78
C THR A 25 2.26 -9.74 1.44
N CYS A 26 3.10 -8.70 1.43
CA CYS A 26 3.45 -7.95 0.24
C CYS A 26 4.24 -8.80 -0.76
N VAL A 27 3.73 -8.87 -1.99
CA VAL A 27 4.37 -9.57 -3.11
C VAL A 27 5.13 -8.63 -4.05
N GLU A 28 5.41 -7.40 -3.59
CA GLU A 28 6.17 -6.38 -4.33
C GLU A 28 5.63 -6.08 -5.74
N CYS A 29 4.32 -6.22 -5.96
CA CYS A 29 3.70 -6.05 -7.29
C CYS A 29 3.75 -4.61 -7.84
N GLY A 30 4.08 -3.61 -7.02
CA GLY A 30 4.17 -2.19 -7.42
C GLY A 30 2.83 -1.49 -7.73
N ALA A 31 1.70 -2.20 -7.65
CA ALA A 31 0.38 -1.65 -7.99
C ALA A 31 0.01 -0.44 -7.14
N CYS A 32 0.30 -0.49 -5.84
CA CYS A 32 0.04 0.62 -4.91
C CYS A 32 0.87 1.87 -5.23
N VAL A 33 2.11 1.72 -5.72
CA VAL A 33 2.99 2.83 -6.10
C VAL A 33 2.46 3.54 -7.33
N ALA A 34 1.95 2.80 -8.32
CA ALA A 34 1.40 3.36 -9.55
C ALA A 34 0.17 4.24 -9.34
N VAL A 35 -0.63 3.96 -8.30
CA VAL A 35 -1.87 4.69 -8.01
C VAL A 35 -1.75 5.70 -6.88
N CYS A 36 -0.66 5.68 -6.10
CA CYS A 36 -0.50 6.53 -4.93
C CYS A 36 -0.05 7.93 -5.38
N PRO A 37 -0.90 8.96 -5.30
CA PRO A 37 -0.58 10.29 -5.83
C PRO A 37 0.53 11.00 -5.04
N VAL A 38 0.89 10.49 -3.85
CA VAL A 38 1.82 11.12 -2.91
C VAL A 38 3.11 10.32 -2.70
N SER A 39 3.32 9.20 -3.42
CA SER A 39 4.48 8.31 -3.17
C SER A 39 4.71 8.03 -1.68
N ALA A 40 3.64 8.01 -0.88
CA ALA A 40 3.70 8.03 0.59
C ALA A 40 3.84 6.62 1.20
N ILE A 41 4.29 5.66 0.39
CA ILE A 41 4.44 4.28 0.83
C ILE A 41 5.85 4.18 1.43
N SER A 42 5.92 4.25 2.76
CA SER A 42 7.10 3.76 3.47
C SER A 42 7.01 2.24 3.52
N GLN A 43 7.98 1.57 2.90
CA GLN A 43 8.20 0.13 3.03
C GLN A 43 8.75 -0.23 4.41
#